data_AF-A0A367GH11-F1
#
_entry.id   AF-A0A367GH11-F1
#
_cell.length_a   1.000
_cell.length_b   1.000
_cell.length_c   1.000
_cell.angle_alpha   90.00
_cell.angle_beta   90.00
_cell.angle_gamma   90.00
#
_symmetry.space_group_name_H-M   'P 1'
#
loop_
_entity.id
_entity.type
_entity.pdbx_description
1 polymer ?
#
loop_
_entity_poly.entity_id
_entity_poly.type
_entity_poly.pdbx_seq_one_letter_code
_entity_poly.pdbx_strand_id
1 'polypeptide(L)'
;MKNRYIPFGYQIQNGDSVINTEQAATVQHIFYAYTEGQSFKEIAEYLTTSGTAYHFSDNSWNKNIVARILANEIYCGAKGYPAIISKEVYSQAASIRSNKTVTYSAVLKPFRSDMQCACCGERLYWRPRTQQWTCRQCGMWSKPMQPENMAQQIVDRLYQIQQHPEIIHNPKEQCNTRSIEVAQLDHEIHTALALPELDADAIIDKILRRAELQFNYCAAGDDDPTTMQIKRACKEFKPTDTFPESFYSSIVSKIILHLDTHIDIKLRNGQTL
;
A
#
# COMPACT_ATOMS: atom_id res chain seq x y z
N MET A 1 -30.22 4.75 -7.95
CA MET A 1 -30.77 6.00 -8.51
C MET A 1 -30.96 5.82 -10.01
N LYS A 2 -32.14 6.14 -10.54
CA LYS A 2 -32.46 6.03 -11.98
C LYS A 2 -31.76 7.16 -12.75
N ASN A 3 -31.19 6.84 -13.91
CA ASN A 3 -30.60 7.86 -14.78
C ASN A 3 -31.71 8.79 -15.31
N ARG A 4 -31.48 10.11 -15.29
CA ARG A 4 -32.36 11.07 -15.95
C ARG A 4 -32.45 10.78 -17.45
N TYR A 5 -33.66 10.86 -18.01
CA TYR A 5 -33.91 10.75 -19.45
C TYR A 5 -33.38 11.98 -20.20
N ILE A 6 -33.65 13.18 -19.67
CA ILE A 6 -33.07 14.43 -20.16
C ILE A 6 -31.88 14.81 -19.27
N PRO A 7 -30.66 14.97 -19.83
CA PRO A 7 -29.50 15.40 -19.07
C PRO A 7 -29.74 16.73 -18.34
N PHE A 8 -29.27 16.84 -17.11
CA PHE A 8 -29.40 18.04 -16.30
C PHE A 8 -28.70 19.22 -16.97
N GLY A 9 -29.33 20.40 -17.05
CA GLY A 9 -28.84 21.55 -17.84
C GLY A 9 -29.56 21.74 -19.17
N TYR A 10 -30.38 20.77 -19.59
CA TYR A 10 -31.11 20.80 -20.84
C TYR A 10 -32.61 20.54 -20.63
N GLN A 11 -33.40 21.00 -21.59
CA GLN A 11 -34.83 20.76 -21.71
C GLN A 11 -35.19 20.53 -23.18
N ILE A 12 -36.33 19.89 -23.44
CA ILE A 12 -36.81 19.69 -24.81
C ILE A 12 -37.80 20.82 -25.14
N GLN A 13 -37.56 21.51 -26.24
CA GLN A 13 -38.50 22.47 -26.83
C GLN A 13 -38.61 22.17 -28.32
N ASN A 14 -39.84 21.99 -28.82
CA ASN A 14 -40.13 21.66 -30.22
C ASN A 14 -39.38 20.42 -30.77
N GLY A 15 -39.05 19.46 -29.90
CA GLY A 15 -38.30 18.26 -30.27
C GLY A 15 -36.79 18.41 -30.20
N ASP A 16 -36.28 19.62 -30.01
CA ASP A 16 -34.85 19.91 -29.90
C ASP A 16 -34.39 20.07 -28.46
N SER A 17 -33.12 19.72 -28.20
CA SER A 17 -32.47 19.94 -26.90
C SER A 17 -32.00 21.39 -26.79
N VAL A 18 -32.63 22.14 -25.88
CA VAL A 18 -32.31 23.54 -25.60
C VAL A 18 -31.74 23.67 -24.18
N ILE A 19 -30.89 24.67 -23.96
CA ILE A 19 -30.30 24.97 -22.66
C ILE A 19 -31.41 25.40 -21.69
N ASN A 20 -31.44 24.77 -20.51
CA ASN A 20 -32.20 25.29 -19.37
C ASN A 20 -31.26 26.18 -18.55
N THR A 21 -31.47 27.50 -18.60
CA THR A 21 -30.53 28.50 -18.06
C THR A 21 -30.19 28.29 -16.58
N GLU A 22 -31.18 27.96 -15.76
CA GLU A 22 -30.99 27.75 -14.32
C GLU A 22 -30.11 26.51 -14.05
N GLN A 23 -30.46 25.37 -14.66
CA GLN A 23 -29.69 24.15 -14.50
C GLN A 23 -28.30 24.26 -15.16
N ALA A 24 -28.17 25.03 -16.24
CA ALA A 24 -26.91 25.27 -16.92
C ALA A 24 -25.94 26.07 -16.05
N ALA A 25 -26.42 27.08 -15.31
CA ALA A 25 -25.61 27.81 -14.35
C ALA A 25 -25.04 26.88 -13.26
N THR A 26 -25.85 25.93 -12.78
CA THR A 26 -25.37 24.89 -11.85
C THR A 26 -24.31 23.99 -12.49
N VAL A 27 -24.49 23.56 -13.75
CA VAL A 27 -23.47 22.76 -14.46
C VAL A 27 -22.16 23.55 -14.59
N GLN A 28 -22.22 24.83 -14.98
CA GLN A 28 -21.05 25.70 -15.04
C GLN A 28 -20.34 25.78 -13.67
N HIS A 29 -21.09 26.02 -12.60
CA HIS A 29 -20.56 26.05 -11.24
C HIS A 29 -19.85 24.75 -10.87
N ILE A 30 -20.43 23.58 -11.18
CA ILE A 30 -19.80 22.27 -10.93
C ILE A 30 -18.43 22.16 -11.62
N PHE A 31 -18.34 22.57 -12.89
CA PHE A 31 -17.09 22.49 -13.64
C PHE A 31 -16.04 23.45 -13.05
N TYR A 32 -16.40 24.71 -12.82
CA TYR A 32 -15.45 25.70 -12.28
C TYR A 32 -14.98 25.36 -10.88
N ALA A 33 -15.90 25.06 -9.95
CA ALA A 33 -15.56 24.65 -8.59
C ALA A 33 -14.63 23.43 -8.57
N TYR A 34 -14.85 22.47 -9.47
CA TYR A 34 -13.99 21.30 -9.59
C TYR A 34 -12.60 21.65 -10.15
N THR A 35 -12.51 22.50 -11.17
CA THR A 35 -11.23 22.96 -11.71
C THR A 35 -10.43 23.82 -10.73
N GLU A 36 -11.11 24.49 -9.81
CA GLU A 36 -10.53 25.26 -8.69
C GLU A 36 -10.11 24.37 -7.52
N GLY A 37 -10.34 23.05 -7.60
CA GLY A 37 -9.82 22.07 -6.65
C GLY A 37 -10.82 21.51 -5.66
N GLN A 38 -12.08 21.97 -5.67
CA GLN A 38 -13.11 21.37 -4.82
C GLN A 38 -13.38 19.93 -5.21
N SER A 39 -13.71 19.10 -4.24
CA SER A 39 -13.99 17.69 -4.47
C SER A 39 -15.46 17.42 -4.76
N PHE A 40 -15.75 16.26 -5.34
CA PHE A 40 -17.13 15.84 -5.64
C PHE A 40 -18.06 15.86 -4.42
N LYS A 41 -17.51 15.65 -3.22
CA LYS A 41 -18.29 15.65 -1.98
C LYS A 41 -18.64 17.08 -1.58
N GLU A 42 -17.66 17.98 -1.56
CA GLU A 42 -17.85 19.40 -1.21
C GLU A 42 -18.83 20.07 -2.19
N ILE A 43 -18.67 19.81 -3.49
CA ILE A 43 -19.59 20.34 -4.51
C ILE A 43 -21.01 19.80 -4.29
N ALA A 44 -21.17 18.50 -4.00
CA ALA A 44 -22.50 17.93 -3.75
C ALA A 44 -23.15 18.46 -2.47
N GLU A 45 -22.37 18.66 -1.40
CA GLU A 45 -22.86 19.25 -0.15
C GLU A 45 -23.29 20.70 -0.34
N TYR A 46 -22.50 21.49 -1.08
CA TYR A 46 -22.85 22.86 -1.45
C TYR A 46 -24.17 22.91 -2.20
N LEU A 47 -24.33 22.09 -3.25
CA LEU A 47 -25.54 22.08 -4.09
C LEU A 47 -26.80 21.59 -3.34
N THR A 48 -26.62 20.66 -2.40
CA THR A 48 -27.73 20.23 -1.52
C THR A 48 -28.13 21.36 -0.57
N THR A 49 -27.15 22.07 -0.02
CA THR A 49 -27.37 23.17 0.94
C THR A 49 -27.95 24.42 0.27
N SER A 50 -27.58 24.70 -0.98
CA SER A 50 -28.13 25.81 -1.78
C SER A 50 -29.57 25.55 -2.25
N GLY A 51 -30.14 24.38 -1.95
CA GLY A 51 -31.52 24.03 -2.32
C GLY A 51 -31.71 23.72 -3.81
N THR A 52 -30.63 23.48 -4.55
CA THR A 52 -30.71 23.20 -5.98
C THR A 52 -31.29 21.81 -6.21
N ALA A 53 -32.47 21.70 -6.82
CA ALA A 53 -33.13 20.42 -7.05
C ALA A 53 -32.49 19.64 -8.21
N TYR A 54 -31.91 18.46 -7.93
CA TYR A 54 -31.40 17.57 -9.00
C TYR A 54 -32.52 16.73 -9.65
N HIS A 55 -33.62 16.46 -8.94
CA HIS A 55 -34.86 15.90 -9.50
C HIS A 55 -36.05 16.72 -9.01
N PHE A 56 -37.16 16.70 -9.76
CA PHE A 56 -38.40 17.40 -9.39
C PHE A 56 -38.94 17.00 -8.00
N SER A 57 -38.54 15.84 -7.50
CA SER A 57 -38.98 15.28 -6.22
C SER A 57 -37.85 15.07 -5.20
N ASP A 58 -36.59 15.41 -5.52
CA ASP A 58 -35.44 15.12 -4.66
C ASP A 58 -34.32 16.16 -4.84
N ASN A 59 -33.94 16.79 -3.72
CA ASN A 59 -32.89 17.80 -3.62
C ASN A 59 -31.52 17.23 -3.22
N SER A 60 -31.38 15.91 -3.12
CA SER A 60 -30.13 15.29 -2.68
C SER A 60 -29.09 15.20 -3.81
N TRP A 61 -28.09 16.08 -3.77
CA TRP A 61 -26.88 15.91 -4.58
C TRP A 61 -25.94 14.94 -3.89
N ASN A 62 -25.29 14.09 -4.68
CA ASN A 62 -24.24 13.21 -4.18
C ASN A 62 -23.02 13.22 -5.11
N LYS A 63 -21.89 12.75 -4.57
CA LYS A 63 -20.60 12.72 -5.29
C LYS A 63 -20.66 12.00 -6.65
N ASN A 64 -21.55 11.01 -6.79
CA ASN A 64 -21.66 10.23 -8.02
C ASN A 64 -22.39 11.03 -9.12
N ILE A 65 -23.38 11.85 -8.75
CA ILE A 65 -24.05 12.77 -9.68
C ILE A 65 -23.03 13.77 -10.25
N VAL A 66 -22.28 14.43 -9.35
CA VAL A 66 -21.22 15.38 -9.73
C VAL A 66 -20.19 14.71 -10.64
N ALA A 67 -19.71 13.52 -10.28
CA ALA A 67 -18.76 12.76 -11.09
C ALA A 67 -19.29 12.43 -12.50
N ARG A 68 -20.60 12.15 -12.62
CA ARG A 68 -21.25 11.83 -13.90
C ARG A 68 -21.40 13.06 -14.80
N ILE A 69 -21.69 14.23 -14.21
CA ILE A 69 -21.76 15.51 -14.94
C ILE A 69 -20.37 15.87 -15.48
N LEU A 70 -19.35 15.83 -14.63
CA LEU A 70 -17.96 16.11 -15.01
C LEU A 70 -17.37 15.11 -16.04
N ALA A 71 -18.04 13.98 -16.26
CA ALA A 71 -17.64 12.95 -17.23
C ALA A 71 -18.36 13.04 -18.57
N ASN A 72 -19.34 13.93 -18.70
CA ASN A 72 -20.23 13.94 -19.85
C ASN A 72 -19.85 15.05 -20.84
N GLU A 73 -19.34 14.64 -21.99
CA GLU A 73 -18.89 15.51 -23.09
C GLU A 73 -20.02 16.33 -23.75
N ILE A 74 -21.30 15.98 -23.53
CA ILE A 74 -22.41 16.77 -24.10
C ILE A 74 -22.36 18.23 -23.66
N TYR A 75 -21.82 18.50 -22.45
CA TYR A 75 -21.76 19.83 -21.88
C TYR A 75 -20.81 20.78 -22.62
N CYS A 76 -19.87 20.25 -23.42
CA CYS A 76 -19.02 21.04 -24.32
C CYS A 76 -19.45 20.95 -25.80
N GLY A 77 -20.67 20.50 -26.06
CA GLY A 77 -21.29 20.52 -27.39
C GLY A 77 -21.25 19.20 -28.16
N ALA A 78 -20.98 18.06 -27.50
CA ALA A 78 -21.00 16.76 -28.16
C ALA A 78 -22.44 16.29 -28.48
N LYS A 79 -22.57 15.42 -29.49
CA LYS A 79 -23.84 14.73 -29.85
C LYS A 79 -24.99 15.68 -30.19
N GLY A 80 -24.70 16.86 -30.73
CA GLY A 80 -25.71 17.84 -31.14
C GLY A 80 -26.33 18.64 -30.00
N TYR A 81 -25.83 18.51 -28.76
CA TYR A 81 -26.27 19.35 -27.65
C TYR A 81 -25.64 20.74 -27.75
N PRO A 82 -26.38 21.82 -27.40
CA PRO A 82 -25.77 23.14 -27.22
C PRO A 82 -24.72 23.13 -26.11
N ALA A 83 -23.60 23.81 -26.31
CA ALA A 83 -22.53 23.87 -25.31
C ALA A 83 -22.94 24.72 -24.09
N ILE A 84 -22.76 24.19 -22.88
CA ILE A 84 -22.95 24.90 -21.60
C ILE A 84 -21.60 25.41 -21.06
N ILE A 85 -20.52 24.67 -21.33
CA ILE A 85 -19.14 25.03 -21.00
C ILE A 85 -18.26 24.98 -22.25
N SER A 86 -17.09 25.61 -22.18
CA SER A 86 -16.11 25.55 -23.27
C SER A 86 -15.41 24.18 -23.31
N LYS A 87 -14.83 23.83 -24.47
CA LYS A 87 -14.05 22.57 -24.63
C LYS A 87 -12.80 22.59 -23.76
N GLU A 88 -12.23 23.76 -23.52
CA GLU A 88 -11.05 23.99 -22.69
C GLU A 88 -11.35 23.63 -21.23
N VAL A 89 -12.45 24.15 -20.67
CA VAL A 89 -12.88 23.85 -19.29
C VAL A 89 -13.16 22.35 -19.13
N TYR A 90 -13.83 21.73 -20.10
CA TYR A 90 -14.08 20.28 -20.08
C TYR A 90 -12.76 19.49 -20.09
N SER A 91 -11.82 19.87 -20.95
CA SER A 91 -10.52 19.20 -21.08
C SER A 91 -9.68 19.34 -19.82
N GLN A 92 -9.70 20.52 -19.18
CA GLN A 92 -9.05 20.75 -17.89
C GLN A 92 -9.63 19.84 -16.79
N ALA A 93 -10.96 19.79 -16.67
CA ALA A 93 -11.62 18.91 -15.71
C ALA A 93 -11.30 17.42 -15.98
N ALA A 94 -11.25 17.01 -17.25
CA ALA A 94 -10.87 15.64 -17.65
C ALA A 94 -9.41 15.32 -17.28
N SER A 95 -8.48 16.25 -17.50
CA SER A 95 -7.07 16.11 -17.14
C SER A 95 -6.87 15.98 -15.62
N ILE A 96 -7.58 16.78 -14.82
CA ILE A 96 -7.56 16.66 -13.35
C ILE A 96 -8.07 15.28 -12.90
N ARG A 97 -9.11 14.75 -13.57
CA ARG A 97 -9.68 13.41 -13.28
C ARG A 97 -8.72 12.28 -13.64
N SER A 98 -8.00 12.36 -14.75
CA SER A 98 -7.01 11.35 -15.14
C SER A 98 -5.75 11.41 -14.27
N ASN A 99 -5.22 12.61 -14.00
CA ASN A 99 -4.00 12.80 -13.21
C ASN A 99 -4.18 12.35 -11.75
N LYS A 100 -5.34 12.58 -11.13
CA LYS A 100 -5.58 12.13 -9.74
C LYS A 100 -5.58 10.60 -9.56
N THR A 101 -5.75 9.83 -10.64
CA THR A 101 -5.90 8.36 -10.55
C THR A 101 -4.66 7.62 -11.03
N VAL A 102 -3.91 8.17 -12.00
CA VAL A 102 -2.86 7.44 -12.72
C VAL A 102 -1.46 7.69 -12.16
N THR A 103 -1.09 8.92 -11.80
CA THR A 103 0.32 9.29 -11.56
C THR A 103 0.93 8.63 -10.32
N TYR A 104 0.29 8.78 -9.15
CA TYR A 104 0.78 8.11 -7.94
C TYR A 104 0.69 6.59 -8.06
N SER A 105 -0.29 6.08 -8.82
CA SER A 105 -0.53 4.65 -8.93
C SER A 105 0.62 3.95 -9.61
N ALA A 106 1.29 4.60 -10.58
CA ALA A 106 2.48 4.05 -11.22
C ALA A 106 3.67 4.03 -10.25
N VAL A 107 3.95 5.15 -9.58
CA VAL A 107 5.09 5.30 -8.66
C VAL A 107 4.99 4.38 -7.44
N LEU A 108 3.80 4.28 -6.84
CA LEU A 108 3.59 3.43 -5.67
C LEU A 108 3.39 1.95 -6.05
N LYS A 109 3.06 1.62 -7.31
CA LYS A 109 2.73 0.25 -7.74
C LYS A 109 3.72 -0.81 -7.21
N PRO A 110 5.04 -0.60 -7.27
CA PRO A 110 6.00 -1.65 -6.93
C PRO A 110 5.98 -2.08 -5.46
N PHE A 111 5.58 -1.19 -4.55
CA PHE A 111 5.70 -1.41 -3.11
C PHE A 111 4.44 -1.09 -2.29
N ARG A 112 3.38 -0.57 -2.94
CA ARG A 112 2.12 -0.18 -2.28
C ARG A 112 1.50 -1.31 -1.46
N SER A 113 1.65 -2.55 -1.91
CA SER A 113 1.11 -3.74 -1.24
C SER A 113 1.83 -4.10 0.05
N ASP A 114 3.05 -3.61 0.20
CA ASP A 114 3.99 -4.06 1.22
C ASP A 114 4.14 -3.06 2.36
N MET A 115 3.48 -1.91 2.26
CA MET A 115 3.43 -0.87 3.28
C MET A 115 2.69 -1.32 4.54
N GLN A 116 3.37 -1.26 5.68
CA GLN A 116 2.91 -1.61 7.02
C GLN A 116 3.08 -0.46 8.00
N CYS A 117 2.20 -0.41 8.98
CA CYS A 117 2.20 0.57 10.05
C CYS A 117 3.24 0.20 11.11
N ALA A 118 4.16 1.11 11.43
CA ALA A 118 5.12 0.90 12.51
C ALA A 118 4.44 0.69 13.89
N CYS A 119 3.27 1.29 14.12
CA CYS A 119 2.59 1.23 15.42
C CYS A 119 1.91 -0.13 15.70
N CYS A 120 1.46 -0.84 14.66
CA CYS A 120 0.65 -2.06 14.86
C CYS A 120 0.90 -3.19 13.83
N GLY A 121 1.82 -3.00 12.88
CA GLY A 121 2.14 -3.98 11.84
C GLY A 121 1.09 -4.10 10.72
N GLU A 122 -0.08 -3.49 10.86
CA GLU A 122 -1.15 -3.61 9.88
C GLU A 122 -0.90 -2.85 8.58
N ARG A 123 -1.57 -3.29 7.51
CA ARG A 123 -1.42 -2.72 6.16
C ARG A 123 -1.84 -1.25 6.12
N LEU A 124 -1.03 -0.44 5.45
CA LEU A 124 -1.32 0.98 5.20
C LEU A 124 -2.07 1.23 3.88
N TYR A 125 -2.86 2.29 3.88
CA TYR A 125 -3.63 2.73 2.72
C TYR A 125 -3.29 4.17 2.36
N TRP A 126 -2.81 4.35 1.14
CA TRP A 126 -2.55 5.66 0.56
C TRP A 126 -3.83 6.47 0.33
N ARG A 127 -3.79 7.75 0.69
CA ARG A 127 -4.84 8.75 0.48
C ARG A 127 -4.33 9.79 -0.53
N PRO A 128 -4.71 9.71 -1.81
CA PRO A 128 -4.19 10.59 -2.86
C PRO A 128 -4.49 12.07 -2.61
N ARG A 129 -5.62 12.38 -1.97
CA ARG A 129 -6.05 13.77 -1.73
C ARG A 129 -5.16 14.51 -0.76
N THR A 130 -4.77 13.84 0.32
CA THR A 130 -3.93 14.45 1.37
C THR A 130 -2.47 14.02 1.25
N GLN A 131 -2.17 13.12 0.33
CA GLN A 131 -0.85 12.54 0.09
C GLN A 131 -0.25 11.89 1.35
N GLN A 132 -1.10 11.13 2.07
CA GLN A 132 -0.75 10.50 3.33
C GLN A 132 -1.07 9.01 3.31
N TRP A 133 -0.36 8.25 4.13
CA TRP A 133 -0.70 6.88 4.45
C TRP A 133 -1.54 6.81 5.72
N THR A 134 -2.52 5.92 5.72
CA THR A 134 -3.45 5.73 6.83
C THR A 134 -3.48 4.28 7.26
N CYS A 135 -3.38 4.04 8.57
CA CYS A 135 -3.67 2.75 9.16
C CYS A 135 -5.13 2.70 9.58
N ARG A 136 -5.87 1.67 9.16
CA ARG A 136 -7.28 1.50 9.54
C ARG A 136 -7.46 0.88 10.93
N GLN A 137 -6.43 0.21 11.45
CA GLN A 137 -6.50 -0.48 12.74
C GLN A 137 -6.25 0.47 13.91
N CYS A 138 -5.11 1.17 13.91
CA CYS A 138 -4.76 2.09 15.00
C CYS A 138 -5.09 3.57 14.71
N GLY A 139 -5.58 3.89 13.51
CA GLY A 139 -5.91 5.26 13.14
C GLY A 139 -4.71 6.18 12.88
N MET A 140 -3.49 5.64 12.72
CA MET A 140 -2.27 6.41 12.41
C MET A 140 -2.36 7.09 11.02
N TRP A 141 -1.91 8.34 10.94
CA TRP A 141 -1.71 9.10 9.70
C TRP A 141 -0.25 9.53 9.58
N SER A 142 0.39 9.27 8.44
CA SER A 142 1.71 9.82 8.15
C SER A 142 1.64 11.33 7.92
N LYS A 143 2.76 12.05 7.98
CA LYS A 143 2.82 13.40 7.40
C LYS A 143 2.60 13.33 5.87
N PRO A 144 2.08 14.41 5.24
CA PRO A 144 1.98 14.49 3.78
C PRO A 144 3.35 14.35 3.11
N MET A 145 3.44 13.54 2.07
CA MET A 145 4.69 13.27 1.34
C MET A 145 4.37 12.89 -0.11
N GLN A 146 5.12 13.42 -1.08
CA GLN A 146 4.92 13.02 -2.48
C GLN A 146 5.30 11.54 -2.70
N PRO A 147 4.57 10.78 -3.55
CA PRO A 147 4.92 9.41 -3.91
C PRO A 147 6.36 9.23 -4.38
N GLU A 148 6.88 10.20 -5.12
CA GLU A 148 8.24 10.19 -5.69
C GLU A 148 9.29 10.27 -4.59
N ASN A 149 9.08 11.13 -3.58
CA ASN A 149 9.98 11.24 -2.42
C ASN A 149 9.98 9.96 -1.59
N MET A 150 8.85 9.26 -1.51
CA MET A 150 8.77 7.97 -0.83
C MET A 150 9.51 6.88 -1.61
N ALA A 151 9.30 6.82 -2.93
CA ALA A 151 10.02 5.88 -3.79
C ALA A 151 11.54 6.11 -3.71
N GLN A 152 11.98 7.37 -3.72
CA GLN A 152 13.40 7.71 -3.60
C GLN A 152 13.98 7.27 -2.26
N GLN A 153 13.31 7.53 -1.13
CA GLN A 153 13.77 7.07 0.19
C GLN A 153 13.91 5.54 0.26
N ILE A 154 12.99 4.79 -0.37
CA ILE A 154 13.09 3.33 -0.45
C ILE A 154 14.32 2.94 -1.27
N VAL A 155 14.54 3.57 -2.43
CA VAL A 155 15.72 3.33 -3.27
C VAL A 155 17.02 3.63 -2.51
N ASP A 156 17.07 4.75 -1.80
CA ASP A 156 18.24 5.14 -1.00
C ASP A 156 18.53 4.12 0.10
N ARG A 157 17.48 3.61 0.78
CA ARG A 157 17.61 2.53 1.77
C ARG A 157 18.09 1.22 1.16
N LEU A 158 17.54 0.82 0.01
CA LEU A 158 18.01 -0.37 -0.72
C LEU A 158 19.49 -0.25 -1.08
N TYR A 159 19.93 0.94 -1.51
CA TYR A 159 21.32 1.19 -1.84
C TYR A 159 22.23 1.12 -0.61
N GLN A 160 21.80 1.67 0.53
CA GLN A 160 22.54 1.53 1.80
C GLN A 160 22.69 0.06 2.22
N ILE A 161 21.62 -0.74 2.12
CA ILE A 161 21.67 -2.19 2.42
C ILE A 161 22.61 -2.93 1.46
N GLN A 162 22.62 -2.52 0.18
CA GLN A 162 23.49 -3.08 -0.83
C GLN A 162 24.98 -2.74 -0.59
N GLN A 163 25.27 -1.52 -0.15
CA GLN A 163 26.64 -1.08 0.18
C GLN A 163 27.18 -1.69 1.47
N HIS A 164 26.28 -2.05 2.39
CA HIS A 164 26.63 -2.62 3.69
C HIS A 164 26.00 -4.02 3.94
N PRO A 165 26.25 -5.06 3.10
CA PRO A 165 25.64 -6.39 3.30
C PRO A 165 26.04 -7.08 4.60
N GLU A 166 27.10 -6.63 5.27
CA GLU A 166 27.54 -7.09 6.59
C GLU A 166 26.50 -6.87 7.68
N ILE A 167 25.59 -5.90 7.53
CA ILE A 167 24.51 -5.66 8.49
C ILE A 167 23.41 -6.72 8.41
N ILE A 168 23.42 -7.57 7.37
CA ILE A 168 22.44 -8.62 7.14
C ILE A 168 22.89 -9.88 7.89
N HIS A 169 22.14 -10.22 8.92
CA HIS A 169 22.42 -11.34 9.81
C HIS A 169 21.34 -12.40 9.70
N ASN A 170 21.69 -13.64 10.01
CA ASN A 170 20.71 -14.72 10.13
C ASN A 170 19.66 -14.31 11.19
N PRO A 171 18.39 -14.67 10.99
CA PRO A 171 17.37 -14.44 12.01
C PRO A 171 17.85 -15.03 13.33
N LYS A 172 17.83 -14.23 14.39
CA LYS A 172 18.14 -14.71 15.74
C LYS A 172 17.06 -15.70 16.13
N GLU A 173 17.28 -16.98 15.87
CA GLU A 173 16.47 -18.00 16.52
C GLU A 173 16.78 -17.95 18.01
N GLN A 174 15.71 -17.96 18.80
CA GLN A 174 15.79 -18.25 20.23
C GLN A 174 16.61 -19.52 20.37
N CYS A 175 17.86 -19.38 20.84
CA CYS A 175 18.61 -20.50 21.37
C CYS A 175 17.76 -21.04 22.50
N ASN A 176 16.92 -22.03 22.20
CA ASN A 176 16.04 -22.63 23.16
C ASN A 176 16.96 -23.14 24.26
N THR A 177 16.87 -22.48 25.41
CA THR A 177 17.27 -22.97 26.73
C THR A 177 17.32 -24.48 26.68
N ARG A 178 18.51 -25.07 26.93
CA ARG A 178 18.71 -26.52 27.04
C ARG A 178 17.45 -27.13 27.64
N SER A 179 16.67 -27.87 26.83
CA SER A 179 15.45 -28.51 27.33
C SER A 179 15.84 -29.28 28.60
N ILE A 180 15.02 -29.22 29.65
CA ILE A 180 15.25 -29.97 30.89
C ILE A 180 15.51 -31.45 30.56
N GLU A 181 14.85 -31.96 29.51
CA GLU A 181 15.00 -33.31 28.97
C GLU A 181 16.43 -33.60 28.45
N VAL A 182 17.09 -32.63 27.80
CA VAL A 182 18.49 -32.78 27.33
C VAL A 182 19.45 -32.82 28.52
N ALA A 183 19.21 -31.99 29.54
CA ALA A 183 20.02 -31.99 30.76
C ALA A 183 19.85 -33.27 31.59
N GLN A 184 18.63 -33.82 31.62
CA GLN A 184 18.34 -35.12 32.24
C GLN A 184 19.04 -36.26 31.50
N LEU A 185 18.94 -36.31 30.17
CA LEU A 185 19.64 -37.31 29.37
C LEU A 185 21.17 -37.21 29.51
N ASP A 186 21.73 -36.00 29.60
CA ASP A 186 23.17 -35.80 29.90
C ASP A 186 23.55 -36.44 31.24
N HIS A 187 22.76 -36.20 32.28
CA HIS A 187 23.03 -36.75 33.60
C HIS A 187 22.89 -38.28 33.63
N GLU A 188 21.90 -38.83 32.93
CA GLU A 188 21.68 -40.27 32.83
C GLU A 188 22.80 -40.98 32.06
N ILE A 189 23.28 -40.39 30.96
CA ILE A 189 24.42 -40.91 30.20
C ILE A 189 25.68 -40.89 31.08
N HIS A 190 25.96 -39.79 31.77
CA HIS A 190 27.10 -39.69 32.67
C HIS A 190 27.05 -40.69 33.82
N THR A 191 25.87 -40.91 34.41
CA THR A 191 25.67 -41.89 35.49
C THR A 191 25.85 -43.32 34.98
N ALA A 192 25.29 -43.65 33.82
CA ALA A 192 25.39 -44.99 33.24
C ALA A 192 26.83 -45.37 32.85
N LEU A 193 27.62 -44.41 32.36
CA LEU A 193 29.04 -44.60 32.04
C LEU A 193 29.93 -44.82 33.28
N ALA A 194 29.45 -44.48 34.48
CA ALA A 194 30.18 -44.62 35.72
C ALA A 194 29.92 -45.95 36.45
N LEU A 195 29.00 -46.79 35.96
CA LEU A 195 28.67 -48.09 36.55
C LEU A 195 29.69 -49.19 36.17
N PRO A 196 29.97 -50.17 37.05
CA PRO A 196 30.91 -51.25 36.77
C PRO A 196 30.45 -52.24 35.70
N GLU A 197 29.13 -52.44 35.57
CA GLU A 197 28.50 -53.21 34.51
C GLU A 197 27.85 -52.24 33.53
N LEU A 198 28.41 -52.13 32.32
CA LEU A 198 27.87 -51.28 31.27
C LEU A 198 26.87 -52.04 30.40
N ASP A 199 25.65 -51.50 30.31
CA ASP A 199 24.72 -51.81 29.23
C ASP A 199 24.97 -50.85 28.06
N ALA A 200 25.77 -51.31 27.10
CA ALA A 200 26.18 -50.50 25.94
C ALA A 200 24.98 -50.10 25.08
N ASP A 201 23.99 -50.97 24.91
CA ASP A 201 22.84 -50.74 24.03
C ASP A 201 21.93 -49.66 24.63
N ALA A 202 21.68 -49.70 25.95
CA ALA A 202 20.91 -48.67 26.64
C ALA A 202 21.58 -47.29 26.62
N ILE A 203 22.91 -47.22 26.67
CA ILE A 203 23.66 -45.97 26.60
C ILE A 203 23.62 -45.40 25.17
N ILE A 204 23.78 -46.24 24.15
CA ILE A 204 23.69 -45.82 22.74
C ILE A 204 22.30 -45.24 22.47
N ASP A 205 21.23 -45.88 22.94
CA ASP A 205 19.86 -45.38 22.77
C ASP A 205 19.68 -43.99 23.39
N LYS A 206 20.19 -43.77 24.61
CA LYS A 206 20.16 -42.46 25.26
C LYS A 206 20.97 -41.39 24.52
N ILE A 207 22.14 -41.75 23.98
CA ILE A 207 22.97 -40.83 23.17
C ILE A 207 22.25 -40.45 21.89
N LEU A 208 21.64 -41.42 21.20
CA LEU A 208 20.87 -41.18 19.98
C LEU A 208 19.63 -40.33 20.25
N ARG A 209 18.90 -40.61 21.34
CA ARG A 209 17.74 -39.80 21.76
C ARG A 209 18.12 -38.37 22.11
N ARG A 210 19.24 -38.19 22.80
CA ARG A 210 19.80 -36.86 23.08
C ARG A 210 20.19 -36.13 21.79
N ALA A 211 20.84 -36.82 20.86
CA ALA A 211 21.21 -36.26 19.57
C ALA A 211 19.98 -35.86 18.76
N GLU A 212 18.94 -36.69 18.72
CA GLU A 212 17.66 -36.41 18.07
C GLU A 212 16.99 -35.14 18.63
N LEU A 213 16.91 -35.03 19.97
CA LEU A 213 16.41 -33.81 20.62
C LEU A 213 17.29 -32.61 20.27
N GLN A 214 18.60 -32.76 20.29
CA GLN A 214 19.53 -31.72 19.90
C GLN A 214 19.35 -31.31 18.43
N PHE A 215 19.11 -32.24 17.50
CA PHE A 215 18.79 -31.94 16.10
C PHE A 215 17.44 -31.24 15.94
N ASN A 216 16.44 -31.56 16.77
CA ASN A 216 15.14 -30.89 16.75
C ASN A 216 15.21 -29.44 17.27
N TYR A 217 16.20 -29.11 18.12
CA TYR A 217 16.35 -27.79 18.72
C TYR A 217 17.55 -26.97 18.22
N CYS A 218 18.51 -27.59 17.52
CA CYS A 218 19.63 -26.91 16.87
C CYS A 218 19.31 -26.70 15.39
N ALA A 219 19.13 -25.45 14.97
CA ALA A 219 19.27 -25.10 13.57
C ALA A 219 20.69 -25.45 13.09
N ALA A 220 20.78 -26.07 11.91
CA ALA A 220 22.06 -26.36 11.28
C ALA A 220 22.92 -25.10 11.22
N GLY A 221 24.17 -25.22 11.66
CA GLY A 221 25.12 -24.12 11.71
C GLY A 221 25.29 -23.40 10.36
N ASP A 222 25.33 -22.08 10.48
CA ASP A 222 26.05 -21.09 9.68
C ASP A 222 25.46 -20.39 8.47
N ASP A 223 24.39 -20.82 7.80
CA ASP A 223 23.83 -19.96 6.74
C ASP A 223 22.33 -20.19 6.50
N ASP A 224 21.48 -19.28 6.99
CA ASP A 224 20.07 -19.25 6.56
C ASP A 224 20.04 -19.03 5.03
N PRO A 225 19.44 -19.96 4.26
CA PRO A 225 19.40 -19.85 2.80
C PRO A 225 18.82 -18.53 2.31
N THR A 226 17.87 -17.96 3.07
CA THR A 226 17.27 -16.67 2.75
C THR A 226 18.27 -15.52 2.89
N THR A 227 19.05 -15.52 3.97
CA THR A 227 20.12 -14.54 4.22
C THR A 227 21.22 -14.64 3.15
N MET A 228 21.61 -15.84 2.74
CA MET A 228 22.55 -16.04 1.62
C MET A 228 22.01 -15.48 0.30
N GLN A 229 20.74 -15.75 -0.02
CA GLN A 229 20.10 -15.23 -1.23
C GLN A 229 20.06 -13.70 -1.24
N ILE A 230 19.73 -13.08 -0.10
CA ILE A 230 19.74 -11.62 0.04
C ILE A 230 21.15 -11.07 -0.21
N LYS A 231 22.18 -11.63 0.44
CA LYS A 231 23.58 -11.20 0.25
C LYS A 231 24.05 -11.37 -1.19
N ARG A 232 23.64 -12.45 -1.86
CA ARG A 232 23.91 -12.67 -3.29
C ARG A 232 23.22 -11.61 -4.15
N ALA A 233 21.94 -11.32 -3.90
CA ALA A 233 21.21 -10.28 -4.63
C ALA A 233 21.88 -8.91 -4.47
N CYS A 234 22.39 -8.57 -3.28
CA CYS A 234 23.15 -7.32 -3.07
C CYS A 234 24.42 -7.25 -3.93
N LYS A 235 25.12 -8.37 -4.12
CA LYS A 235 26.35 -8.44 -4.95
C LYS A 235 26.06 -8.35 -6.44
N GLU A 236 24.96 -8.94 -6.90
CA GLU A 236 24.59 -9.00 -8.32
C GLU A 236 23.87 -7.74 -8.80
N PHE A 237 23.28 -6.97 -7.89
CA PHE A 237 22.55 -5.75 -8.21
C PHE A 237 23.45 -4.64 -8.76
N LYS A 238 23.01 -4.03 -9.87
CA LYS A 238 23.62 -2.84 -10.45
C LYS A 238 22.64 -1.65 -10.32
N PRO A 239 23.08 -0.50 -9.80
CA PRO A 239 22.24 0.69 -9.67
C PRO A 239 21.58 1.06 -11.01
N THR A 240 20.32 1.47 -10.95
CA THR A 240 19.51 1.85 -12.10
C THR A 240 18.85 3.20 -11.81
N ASP A 241 18.60 4.01 -12.85
CA ASP A 241 17.94 5.32 -12.73
C ASP A 241 16.45 5.23 -12.35
N THR A 242 15.87 4.03 -12.42
CA THR A 242 14.47 3.73 -12.10
C THR A 242 14.35 2.80 -10.91
N PHE A 243 13.15 2.69 -10.33
CA PHE A 243 12.89 1.81 -9.19
C PHE A 243 13.33 0.35 -9.50
N PRO A 244 14.22 -0.26 -8.69
CA PRO A 244 14.79 -1.57 -9.00
C PRO A 244 13.86 -2.71 -8.54
N GLU A 245 12.78 -2.95 -9.29
CA GLU A 245 11.72 -3.90 -8.92
C GLU A 245 12.22 -5.33 -8.67
N SER A 246 13.18 -5.82 -9.47
CA SER A 246 13.73 -7.17 -9.32
C SER A 246 14.51 -7.33 -8.02
N PHE A 247 15.39 -6.37 -7.72
CA PHE A 247 16.17 -6.34 -6.49
C PHE A 247 15.27 -6.16 -5.27
N TYR A 248 14.35 -5.20 -5.32
CA TYR A 248 13.34 -4.98 -4.29
C TYR A 248 12.58 -6.27 -3.97
N SER A 249 12.01 -6.91 -4.99
CA SER A 249 11.22 -8.14 -4.82
C SER A 249 12.07 -9.29 -4.26
N SER A 250 13.37 -9.33 -4.54
CA SER A 250 14.27 -10.40 -4.08
C SER A 250 14.64 -10.29 -2.60
N ILE A 251 14.71 -9.09 -2.04
CA ILE A 251 15.21 -8.90 -0.66
C ILE A 251 14.15 -8.39 0.32
N VAL A 252 13.17 -7.62 -0.15
CA VAL A 252 12.17 -6.97 0.71
C VAL A 252 10.96 -7.86 0.90
N SER A 253 10.51 -7.97 2.15
CA SER A 253 9.21 -8.55 2.49
C SER A 253 8.15 -7.49 2.75
N LYS A 254 8.49 -6.44 3.52
CA LYS A 254 7.58 -5.34 3.90
C LYS A 254 8.32 -4.02 4.03
N ILE A 255 7.58 -2.92 3.86
CA ILE A 255 8.05 -1.56 4.13
C ILE A 255 7.31 -1.05 5.36
N ILE A 256 8.03 -0.63 6.39
CA ILE A 256 7.45 -0.16 7.64
C ILE A 256 7.54 1.36 7.64
N LEU A 257 6.38 2.04 7.70
CA LEU A 257 6.30 3.50 7.72
C LEU A 257 5.96 3.99 9.13
N HIS A 258 6.77 4.94 9.59
CA HIS A 258 6.61 5.64 10.86
C HIS A 258 5.82 6.95 10.71
N LEU A 259 5.35 7.47 11.83
CA LEU A 259 4.57 8.72 11.91
C LEU A 259 5.34 9.93 11.38
N ASP A 260 6.64 9.96 11.60
CA ASP A 260 7.56 11.02 11.17
C ASP A 260 8.02 10.87 9.71
N THR A 261 7.45 9.91 8.98
CA THR A 261 7.78 9.52 7.59
C THR A 261 9.07 8.74 7.41
N HIS A 262 9.72 8.33 8.49
CA HIS A 262 10.82 7.38 8.44
C HIS A 262 10.36 6.04 7.86
N ILE A 263 11.25 5.38 7.11
CA ILE A 263 10.99 4.10 6.46
C ILE A 263 12.06 3.10 6.89
N ASP A 264 11.58 1.99 7.44
CA ASP A 264 12.38 0.77 7.61
C ASP A 264 11.99 -0.27 6.57
N ILE A 265 12.94 -1.10 6.20
CA ILE A 265 12.75 -2.21 5.28
C ILE A 265 12.82 -3.51 6.08
N LYS A 266 11.72 -4.26 6.07
CA LYS A 266 11.73 -5.65 6.53
C LYS A 266 12.21 -6.52 5.39
N LEU A 267 13.33 -7.20 5.59
CA LEU A 267 13.90 -8.17 4.66
C LEU A 267 13.09 -9.49 4.65
N ARG A 268 13.34 -10.33 3.64
CA ARG A 268 12.70 -11.65 3.52
C ARG A 268 13.11 -12.65 4.60
N ASN A 269 14.30 -12.52 5.16
CA ASN A 269 14.75 -13.30 6.32
C ASN A 269 14.14 -12.81 7.65
N GLY A 270 13.25 -11.81 7.62
CA GLY A 270 12.54 -11.28 8.78
C GLY A 270 13.26 -10.15 9.53
N GLN A 271 14.53 -9.85 9.19
CA GLN A 271 15.28 -8.74 9.76
C GLN A 271 14.69 -7.39 9.31
N THR A 272 14.64 -6.41 10.20
CA THR A 272 14.26 -5.02 9.88
C THR A 272 15.49 -4.12 9.91
N LEU A 273 15.66 -3.28 8.89
CA LEU A 273 16.78 -2.35 8.68
C LEU A 273 16.30 -0.95 8.30
#